data_AF-A0A3L8R8Y5-F1
#
_entry.id   AF-A0A3L8R8Y5-F1
#
_cell.length_a   1.000
_cell.length_b   1.000
_cell.length_c   1.000
_cell.angle_alpha   90.00
_cell.angle_beta   90.00
_cell.angle_gamma   90.00
#
_symmetry.space_group_name_H-M   'P 1'
#
loop_
_entity.id
_entity.type
_entity.pdbx_description
1 polymer ?
#
loop_
_entity_poly.entity_id
_entity_poly.type
_entity_poly.pdbx_seq_one_letter_code
_entity_poly.pdbx_strand_id
1 'polypeptide(L)'
;MSEEITKVGNVSQQRYEQIVSELRQVVEQQTQGQFLIGDRALEIEPMREKGGSHAPAPGDELFTVRDSLFRLAEDIGLAYRTVESARWTASRWPKERRQSGVSFTVHKIFAAIADEGERFELITSPPPGKAKWTPDEANRRTGRQVVKPVSPQEKITAIHALARDEDVAAVVT
;
A
#
# COMPACT_ATOMS: atom_id res chain seq x y z
N MET A 1 37.04 -1.47 -22.21
CA MET A 1 36.71 -2.58 -21.30
C MET A 1 35.95 -1.97 -20.14
N SER A 2 34.66 -2.28 -20.05
CA SER A 2 33.72 -1.62 -19.15
C SER A 2 33.95 -2.13 -17.73
N GLU A 3 34.16 -1.23 -16.76
CA GLU A 3 34.22 -1.58 -15.35
C GLU A 3 32.91 -2.29 -14.97
N GLU A 4 33.00 -3.61 -14.80
CA GLU A 4 31.89 -4.44 -14.37
C GLU A 4 31.42 -3.96 -13.00
N ILE A 5 30.11 -3.71 -12.90
CA ILE A 5 29.39 -3.40 -11.67
C ILE A 5 29.49 -4.63 -10.75
N THR A 6 30.63 -4.78 -10.09
CA THR A 6 30.93 -5.89 -9.18
C THR A 6 30.33 -5.67 -7.80
N LYS A 7 29.85 -4.45 -7.51
CA LYS A 7 29.29 -4.03 -6.23
C LYS A 7 27.97 -3.28 -6.39
N VAL A 8 27.06 -3.50 -5.45
CA VAL A 8 25.86 -2.69 -5.22
C VAL A 8 26.04 -1.97 -3.89
N GLY A 9 26.30 -0.65 -3.95
CA GLY A 9 26.74 0.09 -2.77
C GLY A 9 28.02 -0.52 -2.18
N ASN A 10 27.96 -0.90 -0.90
CA ASN A 10 29.10 -1.46 -0.16
C ASN A 10 29.25 -2.98 -0.23
N VAL A 11 28.35 -3.69 -0.92
CA VAL A 11 28.36 -5.17 -0.98
C VAL A 11 28.61 -5.67 -2.41
N SER A 12 29.13 -6.89 -2.55
CA SER A 12 29.25 -7.54 -3.85
C SER A 12 27.87 -7.85 -4.44
N GLN A 13 27.81 -8.05 -5.77
CA GLN A 13 26.58 -8.47 -6.46
C GLN A 13 25.96 -9.74 -5.84
N GLN A 14 26.79 -10.77 -5.60
CA GLN A 14 26.34 -12.02 -4.97
C GLN A 14 25.75 -11.79 -3.57
N ARG A 15 26.39 -10.93 -2.75
CA ARG A 15 25.87 -10.63 -1.42
C ARG A 15 24.57 -9.83 -1.49
N TYR A 16 24.46 -8.91 -2.45
CA TYR A 16 23.22 -8.18 -2.68
C TYR A 16 22.06 -9.12 -3.03
N GLU A 17 22.28 -10.12 -3.87
CA GLU A 17 21.26 -11.12 -4.23
C GLU A 17 20.80 -11.95 -3.02
N GLN A 18 21.74 -12.34 -2.15
CA GLN A 18 21.42 -13.01 -0.87
C GLN A 18 20.57 -12.10 0.03
N ILE A 19 20.98 -10.84 0.22
CA ILE A 19 20.21 -9.85 1.01
C ILE A 19 18.81 -9.69 0.44
N VAL A 20 18.67 -9.59 -0.88
CA VAL A 20 17.36 -9.49 -1.53
C VAL A 20 16.50 -10.72 -1.25
N SER A 21 17.08 -11.93 -1.26
CA SER A 21 16.35 -13.15 -0.92
C SER A 21 15.88 -13.15 0.54
N GLU A 22 16.77 -12.80 1.47
CA GLU A 22 16.47 -12.68 2.91
C GLU A 22 15.35 -11.66 3.17
N LEU A 23 15.50 -10.44 2.63
CA LEU A 23 14.52 -9.36 2.82
C LEU A 23 13.18 -9.64 2.15
N ARG A 24 13.14 -10.44 1.07
CA ARG A 24 11.86 -10.87 0.46
C ARG A 24 11.04 -11.73 1.42
N GLN A 25 11.67 -12.59 2.20
CA GLN A 25 10.96 -13.38 3.21
C GLN A 25 10.39 -12.50 4.32
N VAL A 26 11.17 -11.49 4.75
CA VAL A 26 10.71 -10.50 5.73
C VAL A 26 9.51 -9.71 5.19
N VAL A 27 9.56 -9.27 3.94
CA VAL A 27 8.44 -8.54 3.30
C VAL A 27 7.19 -9.41 3.16
N GLU A 28 7.33 -10.71 2.89
CA GLU A 28 6.20 -11.65 2.85
C GLU A 28 5.55 -11.77 4.24
N GLN A 29 6.34 -11.95 5.29
CA GLN A 29 5.86 -12.02 6.68
C GLN A 29 5.16 -10.71 7.10
N GLN A 30 5.75 -9.56 6.76
CA GLN A 30 5.13 -8.26 7.00
C GLN A 30 3.79 -8.12 6.25
N THR A 31 3.72 -8.62 5.02
CA THR A 31 2.50 -8.58 4.22
C THR A 31 1.40 -9.42 4.85
N GLN A 32 1.73 -10.64 5.29
CA GLN A 32 0.80 -11.51 6.01
C GLN A 32 0.34 -10.86 7.33
N GLY A 33 1.26 -10.26 8.09
CA GLY A 33 0.94 -9.55 9.33
C GLY A 33 -0.01 -8.37 9.12
N GLN A 34 0.22 -7.54 8.10
CA GLN A 34 -0.68 -6.43 7.77
C GLN A 34 -2.06 -6.90 7.34
N PHE A 35 -2.14 -7.97 6.56
CA PHE A 35 -3.43 -8.58 6.21
C PHE A 35 -4.15 -9.14 7.43
N LEU A 36 -3.43 -9.78 8.37
CA LEU A 36 -4.03 -10.28 9.61
C LEU A 36 -4.58 -9.14 10.46
N ILE A 37 -3.82 -8.04 10.62
CA ILE A 37 -4.30 -6.83 11.32
C ILE A 37 -5.57 -6.31 10.64
N GLY A 38 -5.56 -6.21 9.31
CA GLY A 38 -6.74 -5.77 8.54
C GLY A 38 -7.94 -6.70 8.71
N ASP A 39 -7.72 -8.02 8.71
CA ASP A 39 -8.76 -9.03 8.93
C ASP A 39 -9.38 -8.92 10.33
N ARG A 40 -8.54 -8.73 11.37
CA ARG A 40 -9.04 -8.53 12.75
C ARG A 40 -9.78 -7.19 12.88
N ALA A 41 -9.28 -6.13 12.25
CA ALA A 41 -9.95 -4.84 12.24
C ALA A 41 -11.29 -4.87 11.50
N LEU A 42 -11.45 -5.72 10.46
CA LEU A 42 -12.73 -5.96 9.80
C LEU A 42 -13.69 -6.79 10.63
N GLU A 43 -13.17 -7.75 11.40
CA GLU A 43 -13.96 -8.54 12.35
C GLU A 43 -14.53 -7.64 13.47
N ILE A 44 -13.74 -6.68 13.96
CA ILE A 44 -14.17 -5.71 14.97
C ILE A 44 -15.14 -4.67 14.39
N GLU A 45 -14.80 -4.08 13.23
CA GLU A 45 -15.64 -3.10 12.55
C GLU A 45 -15.77 -3.47 11.06
N PRO A 46 -16.90 -4.03 10.62
CA PRO A 46 -17.15 -4.28 9.19
C PRO A 46 -17.20 -2.98 8.37
N MET A 47 -16.86 -3.04 7.08
CA MET A 47 -16.99 -1.87 6.20
C MET A 47 -18.47 -1.48 6.05
N ARG A 48 -18.79 -0.21 6.27
CA ARG A 48 -20.15 0.32 6.11
C ARG A 48 -20.36 0.82 4.68
N GLU A 49 -21.57 0.67 4.13
CA GLU A 49 -21.93 1.21 2.82
C GLU A 49 -21.84 2.75 2.83
N LYS A 50 -21.32 3.34 1.75
CA LYS A 50 -21.26 4.80 1.60
C LYS A 50 -22.68 5.35 1.46
N GLY A 51 -23.13 6.15 2.42
CA GLY A 51 -24.39 6.90 2.36
C GLY A 51 -25.51 6.41 3.28
N GLY A 52 -25.29 5.33 4.04
CA GLY A 52 -26.24 4.90 5.07
C GLY A 52 -26.09 5.74 6.33
N SER A 53 -26.96 6.72 6.53
CA SER A 53 -27.18 7.33 7.84
C SER A 53 -27.68 6.25 8.79
N HIS A 54 -26.78 5.54 9.48
CA HIS A 54 -27.17 4.86 10.71
C HIS A 54 -27.37 5.98 11.73
N ALA A 55 -28.61 6.48 11.79
CA ALA A 55 -29.03 7.20 12.97
C ALA A 55 -28.84 6.21 14.14
N PRO A 56 -28.08 6.57 15.18
CA PRO A 56 -27.99 5.76 16.39
C PRO A 56 -29.40 5.44 16.89
N ALA A 57 -29.65 4.19 17.26
CA ALA A 57 -30.87 3.88 17.99
C ALA A 57 -30.85 4.67 19.33
N PRO A 58 -32.00 5.13 19.85
CA PRO A 58 -32.02 5.83 21.13
C PRO A 58 -31.48 4.91 22.24
N GLY A 59 -30.29 5.22 22.78
CA GLY A 59 -29.57 4.41 23.77
C GLY A 59 -28.28 3.75 23.27
N ASP A 60 -28.06 3.73 21.96
CA ASP A 60 -26.81 3.28 21.31
C ASP A 60 -26.01 4.50 20.86
N GLU A 61 -25.20 5.11 21.73
CA GLU A 61 -24.04 5.87 21.20
C GLU A 61 -23.01 6.18 22.27
N LEU A 62 -21.80 5.65 22.10
CA LEU A 62 -20.56 6.31 22.52
C LEU A 62 -19.33 5.80 21.73
N PHE A 63 -19.35 4.58 21.17
CA PHE A 63 -18.20 4.03 20.43
C PHE A 63 -18.41 4.10 18.92
N THR A 64 -17.69 5.00 18.25
CA THR A 64 -17.66 5.09 16.80
C THR A 64 -16.71 4.04 16.20
N VAL A 65 -16.81 3.78 14.88
CA VAL A 65 -15.80 2.99 14.14
C VAL A 65 -14.40 3.49 14.43
N ARG A 66 -14.24 4.82 14.52
CA ARG A 66 -12.97 5.46 14.78
C ARG A 66 -12.46 5.09 16.18
N ASP A 67 -13.31 5.13 17.21
CA ASP A 67 -12.94 4.80 18.59
C ASP A 67 -12.51 3.33 18.74
N SER A 68 -13.26 2.40 18.14
CA SER A 68 -12.91 0.96 18.08
C SER A 68 -11.52 0.74 17.49
N LEU A 69 -11.23 1.40 16.36
CA LEU A 69 -9.96 1.26 15.68
C LEU A 69 -8.82 2.01 16.38
N PHE A 70 -9.08 3.12 17.07
CA PHE A 70 -8.09 3.80 17.91
C PHE A 70 -7.66 2.91 19.06
N ARG A 71 -8.63 2.34 19.78
CA ARG A 71 -8.35 1.41 20.87
C ARG A 71 -7.53 0.21 20.40
N LEU A 72 -7.95 -0.42 19.30
CA LEU A 72 -7.18 -1.51 18.70
C LEU A 72 -5.75 -1.09 18.37
N ALA A 73 -5.58 0.10 17.78
CA ALA A 73 -4.27 0.62 17.39
C ALA A 73 -3.36 0.87 18.61
N GLU A 74 -3.89 1.46 19.68
CA GLU A 74 -3.16 1.67 20.93
C GLU A 74 -2.76 0.35 21.59
N ASP A 75 -3.69 -0.61 21.66
CA ASP A 75 -3.46 -1.92 22.30
C ASP A 75 -2.38 -2.76 21.59
N ILE A 76 -2.21 -2.61 20.27
CA ILE A 76 -1.19 -3.31 19.48
C ILE A 76 0.05 -2.45 19.14
N GLY A 77 0.10 -1.21 19.63
CA GLY A 77 1.24 -0.31 19.43
C GLY A 77 1.41 0.21 18.00
N LEU A 78 0.32 0.39 17.25
CA LEU A 78 0.33 0.94 15.89
C LEU A 78 -0.37 2.30 15.81
N ALA A 79 -0.06 3.06 14.76
CA ALA A 79 -0.84 4.26 14.46
C ALA A 79 -2.25 3.87 13.97
N TYR A 80 -3.27 4.62 14.40
CA TYR A 80 -4.67 4.47 13.91
C TYR A 80 -4.74 4.37 12.38
N ARG A 81 -4.01 5.24 11.66
CA ARG A 81 -3.98 5.27 10.19
C ARG A 81 -3.45 3.97 9.58
N THR A 82 -2.54 3.28 10.26
CA THR A 82 -2.03 1.98 9.82
C THR A 82 -3.13 0.93 9.93
N VAL A 83 -3.84 0.87 11.05
CA VAL A 83 -4.95 -0.08 11.26
C VAL A 83 -6.11 0.21 10.30
N GLU A 84 -6.50 1.47 10.16
CA GLU A 84 -7.53 1.91 9.20
C GLU A 84 -7.16 1.54 7.75
N SER A 85 -5.92 1.80 7.34
CA SER A 85 -5.43 1.44 6.02
C SER A 85 -5.37 -0.07 5.82
N ALA A 86 -4.98 -0.83 6.85
CA ALA A 86 -4.89 -2.28 6.79
C ALA A 86 -6.28 -2.90 6.63
N ARG A 87 -7.24 -2.45 7.45
CA ARG A 87 -8.66 -2.81 7.38
C ARG A 87 -9.24 -2.58 5.98
N TRP A 88 -9.07 -1.36 5.46
CA TRP A 88 -9.57 -1.01 4.13
C TRP A 88 -8.91 -1.85 3.03
N THR A 89 -7.61 -2.13 3.13
CA THR A 89 -6.92 -2.95 2.14
C THR A 89 -7.42 -4.40 2.20
N ALA A 90 -7.53 -4.99 3.41
CA ALA A 90 -8.05 -6.33 3.60
C ALA A 90 -9.48 -6.49 3.05
N SER A 91 -10.32 -5.45 3.16
CA SER A 91 -11.70 -5.50 2.67
C SER A 91 -11.80 -5.57 1.15
N ARG A 92 -10.74 -5.19 0.43
CA ARG A 92 -10.64 -5.23 -1.04
C ARG A 92 -9.96 -6.50 -1.55
N TRP A 93 -9.37 -7.28 -0.64
CA TRP A 93 -8.58 -8.47 -0.93
C TRP A 93 -9.00 -9.66 -0.06
N PRO A 94 -10.03 -10.41 -0.48
CA PRO A 94 -10.36 -11.71 0.12
C PRO A 94 -9.13 -12.61 0.18
N LYS A 95 -9.07 -13.51 1.17
CA LYS A 95 -7.88 -14.34 1.45
C LYS A 95 -7.40 -15.11 0.22
N GLU A 96 -8.32 -15.60 -0.59
CA GLU A 96 -8.09 -16.41 -1.79
C GLU A 96 -7.61 -15.58 -3.00
N ARG A 97 -7.65 -14.24 -2.89
CA ARG A 97 -7.23 -13.31 -3.95
C ARG A 97 -5.90 -12.61 -3.64
N ARG A 98 -5.37 -12.79 -2.43
CA ARG A 98 -4.06 -12.24 -2.03
C ARG A 98 -2.95 -13.01 -2.73
N GLN A 99 -2.02 -12.27 -3.32
CA GLN A 99 -0.93 -12.87 -4.10
C GLN A 99 0.35 -12.97 -3.27
N SER A 100 0.84 -14.20 -3.07
CA SER A 100 2.13 -14.40 -2.39
C SER A 100 3.26 -13.80 -3.24
N GLY A 101 4.27 -13.24 -2.56
CA GLY A 101 5.39 -12.58 -3.21
C GLY A 101 5.07 -11.19 -3.77
N VAL A 102 3.83 -10.69 -3.62
CA VAL A 102 3.43 -9.31 -3.88
C VAL A 102 3.29 -8.57 -2.55
N SER A 103 4.02 -7.46 -2.39
CA SER A 103 4.01 -6.70 -1.13
C SER A 103 2.63 -6.13 -0.79
N PHE A 104 2.38 -5.91 0.50
CA PHE A 104 1.18 -5.23 0.98
C PHE A 104 0.98 -3.85 0.36
N THR A 105 2.07 -3.10 0.10
CA THR A 105 2.01 -1.78 -0.54
C THR A 105 1.39 -1.85 -1.93
N VAL A 106 1.74 -2.86 -2.74
CA VAL A 106 1.15 -3.04 -4.07
C VAL A 106 -0.33 -3.40 -3.95
N HIS A 107 -0.69 -4.32 -3.04
CA HIS A 107 -2.09 -4.63 -2.75
C HIS A 107 -2.88 -3.37 -2.36
N LYS A 108 -2.33 -2.52 -1.50
CA LYS A 108 -2.94 -1.24 -1.09
C LYS A 108 -3.10 -0.26 -2.26
N ILE A 109 -2.14 -0.20 -3.18
CA ILE A 109 -2.26 0.66 -4.37
C ILE A 109 -3.42 0.18 -5.26
N PHE A 110 -3.44 -1.11 -5.57
CA PHE A 110 -4.49 -1.71 -6.42
C PHE A 110 -5.85 -1.84 -5.73
N ALA A 111 -5.92 -1.81 -4.39
CA ALA A 111 -7.18 -1.79 -3.65
C ALA A 111 -8.10 -0.62 -4.03
N ALA A 112 -7.55 0.47 -4.58
CA ALA A 112 -8.31 1.62 -5.05
C ALA A 112 -8.95 1.43 -6.44
N ILE A 113 -8.59 0.38 -7.17
CA ILE A 113 -9.31 0.01 -8.39
C ILE A 113 -10.71 -0.41 -7.99
N ALA A 114 -11.72 0.28 -8.53
CA ALA A 114 -13.11 0.11 -8.14
C ALA A 114 -13.63 -1.25 -8.58
N ASP A 115 -13.37 -1.61 -9.85
CA ASP A 115 -13.70 -2.90 -10.44
C ASP A 115 -12.90 -4.02 -9.77
N GLU A 116 -13.60 -5.04 -9.29
CA GLU A 116 -12.97 -6.15 -8.57
C GLU A 116 -12.31 -7.16 -9.51
N GLY A 117 -12.91 -7.39 -10.68
CA GLY A 117 -12.36 -8.29 -11.70
C GLY A 117 -11.04 -7.75 -12.21
N GLU A 118 -11.00 -6.49 -12.64
CA GLU A 118 -9.77 -5.81 -13.07
C GLU A 118 -8.72 -5.87 -11.96
N ARG A 119 -9.11 -5.57 -10.72
CA ARG A 119 -8.18 -5.60 -9.58
C ARG A 119 -7.55 -6.98 -9.39
N PHE A 120 -8.34 -8.05 -9.44
CA PHE A 120 -7.86 -9.42 -9.23
C PHE A 120 -7.00 -9.93 -10.38
N GLU A 121 -7.34 -9.60 -11.62
CA GLU A 121 -6.55 -9.97 -12.80
C GLU A 121 -5.23 -9.19 -12.89
N LEU A 122 -5.26 -7.92 -12.50
CA LEU A 122 -4.09 -7.06 -12.61
C LEU A 122 -2.98 -7.48 -11.66
N ILE A 123 -3.31 -7.86 -10.43
CA ILE A 123 -2.29 -8.19 -9.43
C ILE A 123 -1.47 -9.44 -9.79
N THR A 124 -2.03 -10.33 -10.61
CA THR A 124 -1.33 -11.54 -11.11
C THR A 124 -0.48 -11.27 -12.35
N SER A 125 -0.57 -10.07 -12.92
CA SER A 125 -0.03 -9.76 -14.26
C SER A 125 0.99 -8.61 -14.21
N PRO A 126 2.21 -8.85 -13.69
CA PRO A 126 3.25 -7.82 -13.64
C PRO A 126 3.63 -7.32 -15.05
N PRO A 127 4.20 -6.11 -15.18
CA PRO A 127 4.57 -5.56 -16.48
C PRO A 127 5.52 -6.47 -17.28
N PRO A 128 5.47 -6.46 -18.62
CA PRO A 128 6.35 -7.28 -19.44
C PRO A 128 7.84 -7.08 -19.10
N GLY A 129 8.58 -8.19 -19.01
CA GLY A 129 10.00 -8.18 -18.62
C GLY A 129 10.26 -7.99 -17.12
N LYS A 130 9.21 -7.96 -16.28
CA LYS A 130 9.31 -7.91 -14.82
C LYS A 130 8.72 -9.17 -14.22
N ALA A 131 9.45 -9.75 -13.27
CA ALA A 131 8.95 -10.91 -12.54
C ALA A 131 7.89 -10.55 -11.49
N LYS A 132 7.83 -9.29 -11.05
CA LYS A 132 6.99 -8.84 -9.92
C LYS A 132 6.61 -7.37 -10.07
N TRP A 133 5.49 -6.99 -9.46
CA TRP A 133 5.10 -5.59 -9.28
C TRP A 133 6.01 -4.86 -8.29
N THR A 134 6.46 -3.67 -8.67
CA THR A 134 6.99 -2.65 -7.76
C THR A 134 5.91 -1.62 -7.40
N PRO A 135 6.05 -0.89 -6.28
CA PRO A 135 5.13 0.20 -5.95
C PRO A 135 5.02 1.27 -7.05
N ASP A 136 6.13 1.63 -7.71
CA ASP A 136 6.12 2.61 -8.80
C ASP A 136 5.39 2.11 -10.04
N GLU A 137 5.52 0.82 -10.39
CA GLU A 137 4.75 0.24 -11.49
C GLU A 137 3.26 0.20 -11.16
N ALA A 138 2.89 -0.13 -9.92
CA ALA A 138 1.51 -0.11 -9.46
C ALA A 138 0.93 1.32 -9.46
N ASN A 139 1.70 2.31 -8.99
CA ASN A 139 1.31 3.72 -9.03
C ASN A 139 1.12 4.20 -10.48
N ARG A 140 2.07 3.90 -11.36
CA ARG A 140 1.98 4.22 -12.79
C ARG A 140 0.73 3.63 -13.43
N ARG A 141 0.43 2.35 -13.16
CA ARG A 141 -0.75 1.66 -13.71
C ARG A 141 -2.07 2.25 -13.21
N THR A 142 -2.08 2.83 -12.01
CA THR A 142 -3.25 3.46 -11.38
C THR A 142 -3.31 4.98 -11.57
N GLY A 143 -2.41 5.56 -12.39
CA GLY A 143 -2.36 7.00 -12.64
C GLY A 143 -1.92 7.84 -11.43
N ARG A 144 -1.33 7.20 -10.41
CA ARG A 144 -0.77 7.88 -9.24
C ARG A 144 0.64 8.35 -9.51
N GLN A 145 1.07 9.36 -8.76
CA GLN A 145 2.44 9.86 -8.82
C GLN A 145 3.44 8.75 -8.48
N VAL A 146 4.48 8.63 -9.30
CA VAL A 146 5.59 7.68 -9.12
C VAL A 146 6.75 8.35 -8.38
N VAL A 147 7.54 7.56 -7.64
CA VAL A 147 8.73 8.05 -6.93
C VAL A 147 9.91 8.21 -7.88
N LYS A 148 10.07 7.28 -8.84
CA LYS A 148 11.10 7.36 -9.88
C LYS A 148 10.45 7.54 -11.27
N PRO A 149 10.21 8.79 -11.69
CA PRO A 149 9.77 9.12 -13.04
C PRO A 149 10.74 8.61 -14.11
N VAL A 150 10.25 7.80 -15.04
CA VAL A 150 11.07 7.30 -16.17
C VAL A 150 10.65 7.93 -17.50
N SER A 151 9.36 8.22 -17.70
CA SER A 151 8.88 8.87 -18.92
C SER A 151 8.96 10.40 -18.86
N PRO A 152 9.05 11.10 -20.00
CA PRO A 152 8.99 12.57 -20.03
C PRO A 152 7.74 13.12 -19.34
N GLN A 153 6.59 12.49 -19.55
CA GLN A 153 5.33 12.89 -18.92
C GLN A 153 5.36 12.71 -17.40
N GLU A 154 5.91 11.60 -16.89
CA GLU A 154 6.07 11.39 -15.45
C GLU A 154 6.98 12.45 -14.82
N LYS A 155 8.06 12.84 -15.52
CA LYS A 155 8.98 13.89 -15.04
C LYS A 155 8.29 15.25 -14.98
N ILE A 156 7.51 15.59 -16.00
CA ILE A 156 6.71 16.83 -16.03
C ILE A 156 5.71 16.86 -14.87
N THR A 157 4.95 15.78 -14.66
CA THR A 157 4.01 15.67 -13.53
C THR A 157 4.71 15.83 -12.18
N ALA A 158 5.89 15.22 -12.00
CA ALA A 158 6.66 15.34 -10.76
C ALA A 158 7.14 16.78 -10.50
N ILE A 159 7.57 17.51 -11.53
CA ILE A 159 7.94 18.93 -11.43
C ILE A 159 6.73 19.78 -11.04
N HIS A 160 5.56 19.55 -11.66
CA HIS A 160 4.35 20.28 -11.30
C HIS A 160 3.89 20.02 -9.86
N ALA A 161 4.07 18.79 -9.35
CA ALA A 161 3.79 18.48 -7.95
C ALA A 161 4.72 19.26 -7.01
N LEU A 162 6.02 19.28 -7.30
CA LEU A 162 7.01 20.02 -6.50
C LEU A 162 6.73 21.52 -6.46
N ALA A 163 6.38 22.11 -7.61
CA ALA A 163 6.05 23.54 -7.69
C ALA A 163 4.83 23.90 -6.83
N ARG A 164 3.80 23.03 -6.79
CA ARG A 164 2.63 23.22 -5.91
C ARG A 164 3.01 23.12 -4.43
N ASP A 165 3.91 22.21 -4.07
CA ASP A 165 4.35 22.04 -2.69
C ASP A 165 5.19 23.25 -2.22
N GLU A 166 6.02 23.84 -3.09
CA GLU A 166 6.75 25.09 -2.81
C GLU A 166 5.81 26.30 -2.65
N ASP A 167 4.78 26.42 -3.50
CA ASP A 167 3.76 27.48 -3.36
C ASP A 167 3.00 27.36 -2.04
N VAL A 168 2.68 26.14 -1.60
CA VAL A 168 2.03 25.90 -0.29
C VAL A 168 2.97 26.22 0.87
N ALA A 169 4.26 25.85 0.76
CA ALA A 169 5.24 26.16 1.78
C ALA A 169 5.43 27.68 1.97
N ALA A 170 5.41 28.45 0.87
CA ALA A 170 5.56 29.90 0.91
C ALA A 170 4.39 30.64 1.59
N VAL A 171 3.20 30.04 1.66
CA VAL A 171 2.00 30.64 2.29
C VAL A 171 1.95 30.38 3.81
N VAL A 172 2.71 29.41 4.32
CA VAL A 172 2.70 29.00 5.74
C VAL A 172 3.85 29.64 6.54
N THR A 173 4.63 30.55 5.94
CA THR A 173 5.72 31.29 6.61
C THR A 173 5.30 32.72 6.90
#